data_AF-A0A939G835-F1
#
_entry.id   AF-A0A939G835-F1
#
_cell.length_a   1.000
_cell.length_b   1.000
_cell.length_c   1.000
_cell.angle_alpha   90.00
_cell.angle_beta   90.00
_cell.angle_gamma   90.00
#
_symmetry.space_group_name_H-M   'P 1'
#
loop_
_entity.id
_entity.type
_entity.pdbx_description
1 polymer ?
#
loop_
_entity_poly.entity_id
_entity_poly.type
_entity_poly.pdbx_seq_one_letter_code
_entity_poly.pdbx_strand_id
1 'polypeptide(L)'
;MPRVKTLVTRLKEATEQPDQANHFPDVANDNYYHAYTQFESWLKRNVHNNVNQVAMMIDGGYLTDHGPGHIKTVIQRASDLLGTTEPYPLGPYEIFMLLTAIQVHDAGHIIGGRTGHEQNTQPLLKHLDVDRTEQVYIGRIARAHGGKLPDGDKDTIEKGLPIKDTFNSVSFRPRFLASLLRFADELADDRTRSARYVHEQGILPTSSEVYHAYAEALYSVDVYSEKQEIELSFELPAAKVDTPSTKGKKDEEGNEIIDNVYLLDEIFNRTYKMYQECVYCMRFFPAELQIKTITVKINVVDDDTRSPIHEPIGYQLKERGYPQFLATTIEGMCGPDIMFEGTIINGAILKQRIQRRFTSSTPTT
;
A
#
# COMPACT_ATOMS: atom_id res chain seq x y z
N MET A 1 7.39 2.48 -23.27
CA MET A 1 8.14 3.22 -22.22
C MET A 1 9.26 2.33 -21.72
N PRO A 2 10.47 2.85 -21.45
CA PRO A 2 11.54 2.06 -20.85
C PRO A 2 11.08 1.53 -19.50
N ARG A 3 11.38 0.25 -19.21
CA ARG A 3 10.97 -0.40 -17.96
C ARG A 3 11.83 0.12 -16.81
N VAL A 4 11.20 0.60 -15.75
CA VAL A 4 11.89 1.04 -14.53
C VAL A 4 12.75 -0.11 -13.99
N LYS A 5 14.06 0.13 -13.82
CA LYS A 5 14.95 -0.82 -13.14
C LYS A 5 14.52 -0.96 -11.69
N THR A 6 14.35 -2.19 -11.22
CA THR A 6 14.00 -2.45 -9.81
C THR A 6 15.13 -1.99 -8.88
N LEU A 7 14.77 -1.60 -7.65
CA LEU A 7 15.74 -1.26 -6.61
C LEU A 7 16.75 -2.38 -6.35
N VAL A 8 16.34 -3.65 -6.43
CA VAL A 8 17.24 -4.81 -6.27
C VAL A 8 18.31 -4.84 -7.38
N THR A 9 17.91 -4.60 -8.63
CA THR A 9 18.85 -4.50 -9.76
C THR A 9 19.82 -3.34 -9.56
N ARG A 10 19.33 -2.17 -9.12
CA ARG A 10 20.17 -1.00 -8.86
C ARG A 10 21.18 -1.24 -7.74
N LEU A 11 20.78 -1.91 -6.65
CA LEU A 11 21.69 -2.28 -5.57
C LEU A 11 22.80 -3.20 -6.07
N LYS A 12 22.44 -4.24 -6.82
CA LYS A 12 23.41 -5.18 -7.40
C LYS A 12 24.42 -4.47 -8.29
N GLU A 13 23.95 -3.67 -9.25
CA GLU A 13 24.81 -2.91 -10.16
C GLU A 13 25.76 -1.98 -9.40
N ALA A 14 25.28 -1.30 -8.36
CA ALA A 14 26.11 -0.42 -7.53
C ALA A 14 27.23 -1.19 -6.77
N THR A 15 26.95 -2.42 -6.32
CA THR A 15 27.95 -3.32 -5.70
C THR A 15 28.84 -4.06 -6.68
N GLU A 16 28.73 -3.79 -7.99
CA GLU A 16 29.61 -4.35 -9.02
C GLU A 16 30.55 -3.28 -9.62
N GLN A 17 30.35 -2.00 -9.29
CA GLN A 17 31.19 -0.91 -9.77
C GLN A 17 32.55 -0.84 -9.05
N PRO A 18 33.63 -0.33 -9.68
CA PRO A 18 34.97 -0.29 -9.07
C PRO A 18 35.13 0.70 -7.89
N ASP A 19 34.30 1.75 -7.82
CA ASP A 19 34.43 2.89 -6.89
C ASP A 19 33.54 2.76 -5.62
N GLN A 20 33.29 1.54 -5.12
CA GLN A 20 32.31 1.28 -4.05
C GLN A 20 32.63 1.97 -2.72
N ALA A 21 33.91 2.25 -2.46
CA ALA A 21 34.42 2.74 -1.18
C ALA A 21 33.78 4.06 -0.71
N ASN A 22 33.15 4.83 -1.60
CA ASN A 22 32.49 6.10 -1.27
C ASN A 22 30.96 6.03 -1.21
N HIS A 23 30.36 4.88 -1.53
CA HIS A 23 28.90 4.73 -1.65
C HIS A 23 28.26 3.90 -0.54
N PHE A 24 29.06 3.14 0.19
CA PHE A 24 28.66 2.33 1.35
C PHE A 24 29.55 2.65 2.56
N PRO A 25 29.06 2.45 3.79
CA PRO A 25 29.88 2.53 4.98
C PRO A 25 31.05 1.54 4.89
N ASP A 26 32.29 2.03 4.97
CA ASP A 26 33.54 1.25 4.99
C ASP A 26 33.71 0.51 6.33
N VAL A 27 32.81 -0.43 6.61
CA VAL A 27 32.81 -1.23 7.85
C VAL A 27 32.42 -2.66 7.54
N ALA A 28 33.30 -3.61 7.89
CA ALA A 28 33.12 -5.06 8.13
C ALA A 28 32.45 -5.94 7.05
N ASN A 29 31.62 -5.41 6.15
CA ASN A 29 30.89 -6.14 5.14
C ASN A 29 31.07 -5.44 3.77
N ASP A 30 32.04 -5.93 3.00
CA ASP A 30 32.38 -5.39 1.69
C ASP A 30 31.29 -5.65 0.62
N ASN A 31 30.14 -6.25 1.00
CA ASN A 31 29.10 -6.63 0.07
C ASN A 31 27.67 -6.52 0.67
N TYR A 32 27.14 -5.29 0.69
CA TYR A 32 25.76 -5.00 1.12
C TYR A 32 24.68 -5.72 0.30
N TYR A 33 24.94 -6.02 -0.97
CA TYR A 33 24.03 -6.83 -1.80
C TYR A 33 23.99 -8.28 -1.31
N HIS A 34 25.13 -8.85 -0.94
CA HIS A 34 25.20 -10.16 -0.30
C HIS A 34 24.47 -10.18 1.05
N ALA A 35 24.69 -9.18 1.91
CA ALA A 35 23.98 -9.05 3.19
C ALA A 35 22.45 -9.02 3.00
N TYR A 36 21.98 -8.20 2.06
CA TYR A 36 20.56 -8.13 1.70
C TYR A 36 20.01 -9.47 1.20
N THR A 37 20.67 -10.12 0.25
CA THR A 37 20.17 -11.36 -0.37
C THR A 37 20.17 -12.55 0.59
N GLN A 38 21.15 -12.64 1.49
CA GLN A 38 21.16 -13.63 2.57
C GLN A 38 20.00 -13.42 3.54
N PHE A 39 19.77 -12.17 3.94
CA PHE A 39 18.69 -11.83 4.86
C PHE A 39 17.31 -12.04 4.23
N GLU A 40 17.11 -11.63 2.97
CA GLU A 40 15.90 -11.92 2.20
C GLU A 40 15.66 -13.44 2.14
N SER A 41 16.68 -14.23 1.80
CA SER A 41 16.58 -15.68 1.71
C SER A 41 16.26 -16.33 3.06
N TRP A 42 16.77 -15.77 4.15
CA TRP A 42 16.43 -16.19 5.50
C TRP A 42 14.98 -15.86 5.83
N LEU A 43 14.52 -14.63 5.58
CA LEU A 43 13.14 -14.21 5.86
C LEU A 43 12.12 -14.98 5.02
N LYS A 44 12.37 -15.23 3.73
CA LYS A 44 11.46 -16.03 2.90
C LYS A 44 11.26 -17.44 3.46
N ARG A 45 12.34 -18.09 3.88
CA ARG A 45 12.31 -19.46 4.42
C ARG A 45 11.62 -19.54 5.79
N ASN A 46 11.85 -18.55 6.65
CA ASN A 46 11.46 -18.65 8.06
C ASN A 46 10.24 -17.80 8.43
N VAL A 47 9.96 -16.73 7.66
CA VAL A 47 8.99 -15.69 8.01
C VAL A 47 7.93 -15.48 6.93
N HIS A 48 8.28 -14.96 5.76
CA HIS A 48 7.30 -14.44 4.78
C HIS A 48 6.30 -15.49 4.31
N ASN A 49 6.73 -16.73 4.08
CA ASN A 49 5.83 -17.80 3.62
C ASN A 49 4.76 -18.17 4.67
N ASN A 50 4.99 -17.84 5.95
CA ASN A 50 4.13 -18.26 7.05
C ASN A 50 3.37 -17.07 7.69
N VAL A 51 3.66 -15.83 7.28
CA VAL A 51 3.20 -14.62 7.98
C VAL A 51 1.67 -14.53 8.08
N ASN A 52 0.96 -14.79 6.97
CA ASN A 52 -0.51 -14.83 6.94
C ASN A 52 -1.08 -15.92 7.85
N GLN A 53 -0.51 -17.13 7.80
CA GLN A 53 -0.99 -18.27 8.56
C GLN A 53 -0.82 -18.04 10.06
N VAL A 54 0.34 -17.54 10.48
CA VAL A 54 0.62 -17.26 11.90
C VAL A 54 -0.24 -16.12 12.42
N ALA A 55 -0.40 -15.02 11.66
CA ALA A 55 -1.30 -13.94 12.03
C ALA A 55 -2.75 -14.44 12.20
N MET A 56 -3.22 -15.29 11.30
CA MET A 56 -4.54 -15.92 11.41
C MET A 56 -4.68 -16.82 12.63
N MET A 57 -3.64 -17.59 12.99
CA MET A 57 -3.66 -18.43 14.21
C MET A 57 -3.72 -17.59 15.50
N ILE A 58 -3.14 -16.39 15.50
CA ILE A 58 -3.12 -15.50 16.66
C ILE A 58 -4.43 -14.70 16.77
N ASP A 59 -4.90 -14.13 15.65
CA ASP A 59 -5.99 -13.15 15.65
C ASP A 59 -7.34 -13.71 15.19
N GLY A 60 -7.38 -14.91 14.61
CA GLY A 60 -8.59 -15.52 14.05
C GLY A 60 -9.10 -14.94 12.72
N GLY A 61 -8.51 -13.84 12.23
CA GLY A 61 -8.89 -13.18 10.98
C GLY A 61 -8.15 -13.71 9.75
N TYR A 62 -8.81 -13.73 8.58
CA TYR A 62 -8.18 -14.10 7.31
C TYR A 62 -7.68 -12.85 6.57
N LEU A 63 -6.36 -12.70 6.47
CA LEU A 63 -5.71 -11.54 5.84
C LEU A 63 -5.68 -11.64 4.31
N THR A 64 -5.69 -10.49 3.64
CA THR A 64 -5.13 -10.36 2.29
C THR A 64 -3.64 -10.74 2.29
N ASP A 65 -3.04 -11.07 1.15
CA ASP A 65 -1.65 -11.55 1.12
C ASP A 65 -0.66 -10.53 1.71
N HIS A 66 0.18 -10.96 2.66
CA HIS A 66 1.34 -10.23 3.19
C HIS A 66 2.65 -11.05 3.00
N GLY A 67 2.60 -12.11 2.18
CA GLY A 67 3.74 -12.99 1.91
C GLY A 67 4.75 -12.42 0.91
N PRO A 68 5.61 -13.27 0.30
CA PRO A 68 6.66 -12.80 -0.62
C PRO A 68 6.14 -12.06 -1.86
N GLY A 69 4.90 -12.34 -2.29
CA GLY A 69 4.23 -11.64 -3.38
C GLY A 69 4.06 -10.15 -3.05
N HIS A 70 3.46 -9.86 -1.89
CA HIS A 70 3.32 -8.50 -1.36
C HIS A 70 4.66 -7.75 -1.30
N ILE A 71 5.69 -8.36 -0.68
CA ILE A 71 7.03 -7.74 -0.59
C ILE A 71 7.58 -7.35 -1.97
N LYS A 72 7.42 -8.23 -2.97
CA LYS A 72 7.86 -7.94 -4.34
C LYS A 72 7.09 -6.77 -4.94
N THR A 73 5.78 -6.69 -4.70
CA THR A 73 4.95 -5.56 -5.15
C THR A 73 5.38 -4.27 -4.48
N VAL A 74 5.63 -4.24 -3.17
CA VAL A 74 6.15 -3.05 -2.46
C VAL A 74 7.47 -2.58 -3.06
N ILE A 75 8.43 -3.49 -3.33
CA ILE A 75 9.69 -3.15 -4.00
C ILE A 75 9.45 -2.55 -5.39
N GLN A 76 8.50 -3.12 -6.15
CA GLN A 76 8.14 -2.60 -7.47
C GLN A 76 7.53 -1.20 -7.37
N ARG A 77 6.59 -0.95 -6.45
CA ARG A 77 5.97 0.38 -6.25
C ARG A 77 6.96 1.43 -5.79
N ALA A 78 7.86 1.07 -4.88
CA ALA A 78 8.96 1.95 -4.48
C ALA A 78 9.85 2.28 -5.69
N SER A 79 10.13 1.32 -6.57
CA SER A 79 10.89 1.54 -7.80
C SER A 79 10.13 2.46 -8.77
N ASP A 80 8.83 2.23 -8.97
CA ASP A 80 7.98 3.01 -9.87
C ASP A 80 7.87 4.48 -9.42
N LEU A 81 7.73 4.72 -8.11
CA LEU A 81 7.69 6.06 -7.52
C LEU A 81 8.98 6.86 -7.76
N LEU A 82 10.14 6.18 -7.77
CA LEU A 82 11.42 6.81 -8.10
C LEU A 82 11.60 7.04 -9.61
N GLY A 83 10.82 6.34 -10.44
CA GLY A 83 10.85 6.45 -11.89
C GLY A 83 12.19 6.07 -12.53
N THR A 84 12.40 6.62 -13.73
CA THR A 84 13.61 6.46 -14.56
C THR A 84 14.55 7.67 -14.50
N THR A 85 14.28 8.65 -13.64
CA THR A 85 15.04 9.90 -13.59
C THR A 85 16.48 9.66 -13.13
N GLU A 86 17.42 10.22 -13.90
CA GLU A 86 18.85 10.26 -13.59
C GLU A 86 19.30 11.72 -13.34
N PRO A 87 20.20 11.99 -12.37
CA PRO A 87 20.79 11.02 -11.44
C PRO A 87 19.74 10.47 -10.49
N TYR A 88 19.88 9.19 -10.11
CA TYR A 88 18.92 8.59 -9.21
C TYR A 88 18.81 9.34 -7.88
N PRO A 89 17.58 9.51 -7.38
CA PRO A 89 17.33 10.25 -6.14
C PRO A 89 17.82 9.51 -4.90
N LEU A 90 18.14 8.21 -4.96
CA LEU A 90 18.68 7.41 -3.85
C LEU A 90 20.10 6.95 -4.14
N GLY A 91 20.98 7.10 -3.16
CA GLY A 91 22.32 6.48 -3.20
C GLY A 91 22.28 4.97 -2.90
N PRO A 92 23.33 4.20 -3.22
CA PRO A 92 23.36 2.75 -3.01
C PRO A 92 23.09 2.31 -1.57
N TYR A 93 23.66 3.00 -0.58
CA TYR A 93 23.40 2.72 0.83
C TYR A 93 21.93 2.96 1.22
N GLU A 94 21.30 4.02 0.72
CA GLU A 94 19.88 4.28 0.94
C GLU A 94 18.99 3.20 0.32
N ILE A 95 19.37 2.70 -0.86
CA ILE A 95 18.67 1.57 -1.51
C ILE A 95 18.76 0.31 -0.64
N PHE A 96 19.95 -0.01 -0.10
CA PHE A 96 20.13 -1.12 0.83
C PHE A 96 19.23 -0.99 2.06
N MET A 97 19.24 0.18 2.71
CA MET A 97 18.45 0.45 3.91
C MET A 97 16.95 0.31 3.63
N LEU A 98 16.48 0.87 2.52
CA LEU A 98 15.08 0.79 2.09
C LEU A 98 14.65 -0.65 1.77
N LEU A 99 15.43 -1.36 0.94
CA LEU A 99 15.13 -2.74 0.57
C LEU A 99 15.05 -3.64 1.80
N THR A 100 15.97 -3.47 2.76
CA THR A 100 15.98 -4.26 3.98
C THR A 100 14.82 -3.91 4.90
N ALA A 101 14.44 -2.63 4.99
CA ALA A 101 13.25 -2.20 5.73
C ALA A 101 11.96 -2.74 5.11
N ILE A 102 11.84 -2.75 3.77
CA ILE A 102 10.71 -3.39 3.06
C ILE A 102 10.60 -4.87 3.45
N GLN A 103 11.70 -5.61 3.51
CA GLN A 103 11.68 -7.04 3.86
C GLN A 103 11.09 -7.31 5.26
N VAL A 104 11.19 -6.36 6.20
CA VAL A 104 10.75 -6.59 7.59
C VAL A 104 9.50 -5.82 7.99
N HIS A 105 8.96 -4.90 7.16
CA HIS A 105 7.89 -3.98 7.59
C HIS A 105 6.66 -4.70 8.19
N ASP A 106 6.18 -5.75 7.51
CA ASP A 106 5.08 -6.61 7.96
C ASP A 106 5.53 -7.84 8.74
N ALA A 107 6.83 -8.10 8.84
CA ALA A 107 7.35 -9.36 9.35
C ALA A 107 7.02 -9.59 10.84
N GLY A 108 6.70 -8.53 11.59
CA GLY A 108 6.29 -8.62 13.00
C GLY A 108 4.97 -9.37 13.22
N HIS A 109 4.15 -9.57 12.18
CA HIS A 109 2.94 -10.40 12.24
C HIS A 109 3.23 -11.83 12.71
N ILE A 110 4.42 -12.37 12.41
CA ILE A 110 4.81 -13.73 12.85
C ILE A 110 5.04 -13.85 14.36
N ILE A 111 5.24 -12.72 15.06
CA ILE A 111 5.55 -12.70 16.49
C ILE A 111 4.29 -12.49 17.32
N GLY A 112 3.47 -11.51 16.94
CA GLY A 112 2.38 -11.02 17.79
C GLY A 112 1.03 -10.83 17.09
N GLY A 113 0.87 -11.33 15.86
CA GLY A 113 -0.31 -11.05 15.05
C GLY A 113 -0.34 -9.60 14.55
N ARG A 114 -1.52 -9.09 14.24
CA ARG A 114 -1.76 -7.80 13.57
C ARG A 114 -1.55 -6.61 14.49
N THR A 115 -1.96 -6.71 15.76
CA THR A 115 -1.93 -5.59 16.68
C THR A 115 -0.49 -5.28 17.10
N GLY A 116 0.01 -4.11 16.71
CA GLY A 116 1.37 -3.66 17.06
C GLY A 116 2.48 -4.38 16.29
N HIS A 117 2.18 -5.04 15.16
CA HIS A 117 3.15 -5.80 14.37
C HIS A 117 4.36 -4.95 13.96
N GLU A 118 4.17 -3.64 13.74
CA GLU A 118 5.21 -2.72 13.34
C GLU A 118 6.32 -2.56 14.40
N GLN A 119 6.05 -2.93 15.65
CA GLN A 119 6.99 -2.85 16.78
C GLN A 119 7.77 -4.16 16.97
N ASN A 120 7.31 -5.25 16.36
CA ASN A 120 7.79 -6.61 16.59
C ASN A 120 8.85 -7.06 15.57
N THR A 121 9.43 -6.13 14.81
CA THR A 121 10.39 -6.45 13.73
C THR A 121 11.84 -6.56 14.24
N GLN A 122 12.16 -5.91 15.35
CA GLN A 122 13.53 -5.84 15.89
C GLN A 122 14.19 -7.20 16.16
N PRO A 123 13.50 -8.23 16.70
CA PRO A 123 14.11 -9.55 16.91
C PRO A 123 14.53 -10.25 15.63
N LEU A 124 13.97 -9.89 14.48
CA LEU A 124 14.30 -10.48 13.19
C LEU A 124 15.58 -9.87 12.60
N LEU A 125 15.85 -8.59 12.88
CA LEU A 125 17.00 -7.86 12.36
C LEU A 125 18.34 -8.38 12.89
N LYS A 126 18.36 -9.19 13.96
CA LYS A 126 19.58 -9.88 14.42
C LYS A 126 20.16 -10.87 13.40
N HIS A 127 19.37 -11.26 12.39
CA HIS A 127 19.79 -12.14 11.30
C HIS A 127 20.34 -11.38 10.09
N LEU A 128 20.34 -10.04 10.13
CA LEU A 128 20.97 -9.19 9.14
C LEU A 128 22.42 -8.92 9.56
N ASP A 129 23.35 -9.30 8.69
CA ASP A 129 24.79 -9.20 8.92
C ASP A 129 25.32 -7.79 8.62
N VAL A 130 25.00 -6.83 9.50
CA VAL A 130 25.43 -5.42 9.43
C VAL A 130 25.62 -4.85 10.83
N ASP A 131 26.13 -3.61 10.95
CA ASP A 131 26.29 -2.97 12.25
C ASP A 131 24.95 -2.80 12.97
N ARG A 132 24.99 -2.85 14.31
CA ARG A 132 23.80 -2.69 15.15
C ARG A 132 23.10 -1.35 14.92
N THR A 133 23.85 -0.30 14.62
CA THR A 133 23.31 1.03 14.31
C THR A 133 22.44 0.98 13.06
N GLU A 134 22.90 0.29 12.03
CA GLU A 134 22.15 0.09 10.79
C GLU A 134 20.88 -0.71 11.03
N GLN A 135 20.96 -1.81 11.79
CA GLN A 135 19.79 -2.58 12.22
C GLN A 135 18.76 -1.67 12.92
N VAL A 136 19.20 -0.77 13.80
CA VAL A 136 18.30 0.18 14.48
C VAL A 136 17.61 1.13 13.48
N TYR A 137 18.35 1.70 12.52
CA TYR A 137 17.72 2.58 11.52
C TYR A 137 16.77 1.83 10.60
N ILE A 138 17.14 0.62 10.14
CA ILE A 138 16.28 -0.24 9.33
C ILE A 138 14.98 -0.54 10.08
N GLY A 139 15.07 -0.92 11.35
CA GLY A 139 13.89 -1.17 12.19
C GLY A 139 13.02 0.05 12.38
N ARG A 140 13.61 1.24 12.57
CA ARG A 140 12.85 2.50 12.70
C ARG A 140 12.17 2.92 11.38
N ILE A 141 12.84 2.75 10.25
CA ILE A 141 12.27 3.00 8.91
C ILE A 141 11.10 2.04 8.67
N ALA A 142 11.31 0.75 8.93
CA ALA A 142 10.27 -0.27 8.80
C ALA A 142 9.07 0.03 9.71
N ARG A 143 9.29 0.35 10.98
CA ARG A 143 8.21 0.67 11.94
C ARG A 143 7.37 1.87 11.49
N ALA A 144 7.95 2.85 10.82
CA ALA A 144 7.28 4.08 10.42
C ALA A 144 6.23 3.90 9.30
N HIS A 145 6.19 2.73 8.63
CA HIS A 145 5.12 2.43 7.67
C HIS A 145 3.73 2.45 8.33
N GLY A 146 3.65 2.21 9.64
CA GLY A 146 2.42 2.27 10.42
C GLY A 146 2.64 2.66 11.88
N GLY A 147 1.71 2.24 12.73
CA GLY A 147 1.80 2.33 14.19
C GLY A 147 1.67 3.71 14.80
N LYS A 148 2.22 3.80 16.02
CA LYS A 148 2.23 5.00 16.87
C LYS A 148 3.57 5.16 17.58
N LEU A 149 3.91 6.39 17.93
CA LEU A 149 4.99 6.74 18.85
C LEU A 149 4.60 6.39 20.31
N PRO A 150 5.57 6.36 21.25
CA PRO A 150 5.29 6.01 22.66
C PRO A 150 4.25 6.91 23.35
N ASP A 151 4.10 8.16 22.90
CA ASP A 151 3.09 9.11 23.36
C ASP A 151 1.72 8.93 22.65
N GLY A 152 1.60 7.96 21.76
CA GLY A 152 0.39 7.65 21.00
C GLY A 152 0.26 8.41 19.68
N ASP A 153 1.20 9.30 19.34
CA ASP A 153 1.14 10.07 18.09
C ASP A 153 1.29 9.18 16.85
N LYS A 154 0.52 9.46 15.80
CA LYS A 154 0.54 8.74 14.52
C LYS A 154 1.56 9.30 13.53
N ASP A 155 2.20 10.43 13.82
CA ASP A 155 3.25 11.04 13.01
C ASP A 155 4.61 10.33 13.22
N THR A 156 4.69 9.09 12.77
CA THR A 156 5.86 8.22 12.97
C THR A 156 7.07 8.59 12.11
N ILE A 157 6.89 9.40 11.06
CA ILE A 157 7.98 9.85 10.18
C ILE A 157 8.57 11.18 10.67
N GLU A 158 7.77 12.23 10.80
CA GLU A 158 8.29 13.57 11.13
C GLU A 158 8.84 13.61 12.55
N LYS A 159 8.08 13.09 13.51
CA LYS A 159 8.50 13.08 14.91
C LYS A 159 9.40 11.89 15.25
N GLY A 160 9.25 10.78 14.53
CA GLY A 160 9.95 9.53 14.83
C GLY A 160 11.33 9.37 14.20
N LEU A 161 11.67 10.13 13.15
CA LEU A 161 12.91 9.96 12.38
C LEU A 161 13.65 11.29 12.16
N PRO A 162 15.00 11.28 12.10
CA PRO A 162 15.75 12.47 11.71
C PRO A 162 15.62 12.73 10.21
N ILE A 163 15.69 14.00 9.81
CA ILE A 163 15.62 14.42 8.39
C ILE A 163 16.76 13.78 7.59
N LYS A 164 17.97 13.83 8.15
CA LYS A 164 19.22 13.36 7.58
C LYS A 164 20.08 12.81 8.71
N ASP A 165 20.86 11.80 8.42
CA ASP A 165 21.85 11.25 9.34
C ASP A 165 23.10 10.78 8.58
N THR A 166 24.15 10.41 9.31
CA THR A 166 25.40 9.91 8.74
C THR A 166 25.89 8.69 9.50
N PHE A 167 26.30 7.65 8.77
CA PHE A 167 26.94 6.46 9.34
C PHE A 167 28.23 6.20 8.58
N ASN A 168 29.35 6.13 9.31
CA ASN A 168 30.72 6.04 8.75
C ASN A 168 30.97 6.97 7.54
N SER A 169 30.68 8.27 7.72
CA SER A 169 30.82 9.31 6.68
C SER A 169 29.87 9.20 5.48
N VAL A 170 28.99 8.18 5.42
CA VAL A 170 27.95 8.06 4.40
C VAL A 170 26.64 8.64 4.91
N SER A 171 26.12 9.63 4.19
CA SER A 171 24.86 10.29 4.51
C SER A 171 23.65 9.52 3.98
N PHE A 172 22.54 9.57 4.72
CA PHE A 172 21.26 9.00 4.32
C PHE A 172 20.08 9.80 4.89
N ARG A 173 18.87 9.62 4.33
CA ARG A 173 17.66 10.39 4.69
C ARG A 173 16.53 9.51 5.23
N PRO A 174 16.50 9.19 6.53
CA PRO A 174 15.52 8.27 7.10
C PRO A 174 14.06 8.63 6.85
N ARG A 175 13.69 9.93 6.93
CA ARG A 175 12.32 10.37 6.63
C ARG A 175 11.90 10.06 5.19
N PHE A 176 12.79 10.27 4.23
CA PHE A 176 12.50 9.98 2.82
C PHE A 176 12.35 8.48 2.58
N LEU A 177 13.22 7.65 3.17
CA LEU A 177 13.13 6.19 3.05
C LEU A 177 11.84 5.66 3.68
N ALA A 178 11.47 6.16 4.86
CA ALA A 178 10.24 5.76 5.53
C ALA A 178 8.98 6.21 4.78
N SER A 179 8.96 7.43 4.23
CA SER A 179 7.83 7.89 3.43
C SER A 179 7.69 7.10 2.13
N LEU A 180 8.82 6.73 1.52
CA LEU A 180 8.82 5.91 0.30
C LEU A 180 8.31 4.49 0.59
N LEU A 181 8.77 3.85 1.66
CA LEU A 181 8.26 2.56 2.11
C LEU A 181 6.75 2.62 2.39
N ARG A 182 6.32 3.56 3.24
CA ARG A 182 4.91 3.69 3.66
C ARG A 182 3.98 3.87 2.47
N PHE A 183 4.34 4.74 1.53
CA PHE A 183 3.49 4.97 0.37
C PHE A 183 3.57 3.83 -0.65
N ALA A 184 4.75 3.22 -0.82
CA ALA A 184 4.88 2.03 -1.68
C ALA A 184 4.05 0.85 -1.17
N ASP A 185 3.95 0.67 0.15
CA ASP A 185 3.09 -0.33 0.79
C ASP A 185 1.60 -0.04 0.56
N GLU A 186 1.16 1.22 0.72
CA GLU A 186 -0.22 1.60 0.43
C GLU A 186 -0.59 1.35 -1.06
N LEU A 187 0.37 1.50 -1.98
CA LEU A 187 0.20 1.21 -3.42
C LEU A 187 0.37 -0.26 -3.80
N ALA A 188 0.75 -1.13 -2.84
CA ALA A 188 0.94 -2.55 -3.09
C ALA A 188 -0.36 -3.35 -3.02
N ASP A 189 -1.50 -2.70 -2.76
CA ASP A 189 -2.81 -3.29 -2.99
C ASP A 189 -3.03 -3.58 -4.48
N ASP A 190 -3.37 -4.83 -4.78
CA ASP A 190 -3.87 -5.26 -6.08
C ASP A 190 -4.64 -6.58 -5.95
N ARG A 191 -5.26 -7.01 -7.05
CA ARG A 191 -6.02 -8.28 -7.12
C ARG A 191 -5.27 -9.54 -6.74
N THR A 192 -3.94 -9.55 -6.81
CA THR A 192 -3.14 -10.72 -6.41
C THR A 192 -3.14 -10.91 -4.90
N ARG A 193 -3.49 -9.87 -4.12
CA ARG A 193 -3.64 -9.98 -2.66
C ARG A 193 -4.93 -10.67 -2.22
N SER A 194 -5.91 -10.85 -3.11
CA SER A 194 -7.19 -11.48 -2.77
C SER A 194 -7.09 -13.01 -2.77
N ALA A 195 -7.70 -13.67 -1.79
CA ALA A 195 -7.90 -15.12 -1.78
C ALA A 195 -9.13 -15.50 -2.59
N ARG A 196 -9.12 -15.17 -3.88
CA ARG A 196 -10.27 -15.23 -4.79
C ARG A 196 -11.02 -16.57 -4.74
N TYR A 197 -10.31 -17.69 -4.84
CA TYR A 197 -10.96 -19.00 -4.81
C TYR A 197 -11.70 -19.23 -3.48
N VAL A 198 -11.09 -18.86 -2.34
CA VAL A 198 -11.72 -18.99 -1.01
C VAL A 198 -12.94 -18.06 -0.88
N HIS A 199 -12.85 -16.86 -1.45
CA HIS A 199 -13.96 -15.90 -1.54
C HIS A 199 -15.13 -16.46 -2.36
N GLU A 200 -14.86 -17.02 -3.54
CA GLU A 200 -15.86 -17.63 -4.43
C GLU A 200 -16.56 -18.84 -3.79
N GLN A 201 -15.87 -19.59 -2.92
CA GLN A 201 -16.48 -20.69 -2.18
C GLN A 201 -17.35 -20.23 -0.98
N GLY A 202 -17.35 -18.94 -0.62
CA GLY A 202 -18.10 -18.42 0.52
C GLY A 202 -17.54 -18.87 1.88
N ILE A 203 -16.23 -19.15 1.95
CA ILE A 203 -15.56 -19.69 3.16
C ILE A 203 -14.80 -18.59 3.92
N LEU A 204 -14.67 -17.38 3.34
CA LEU A 204 -14.02 -16.27 4.02
C LEU A 204 -14.76 -15.93 5.33
N PRO A 205 -14.04 -15.64 6.43
CA PRO A 205 -14.64 -15.05 7.60
C PRO A 205 -15.36 -13.75 7.24
N THR A 206 -16.54 -13.54 7.82
CA THR A 206 -17.36 -12.35 7.57
C THR A 206 -16.60 -11.06 7.86
N SER A 207 -15.68 -11.07 8.82
CA SER A 207 -14.86 -9.89 9.10
C SER A 207 -13.89 -9.49 7.99
N SER A 208 -13.64 -10.36 7.01
CA SER A 208 -12.64 -10.16 5.96
C SER A 208 -13.20 -9.93 4.56
N GLU A 209 -14.49 -10.17 4.32
CA GLU A 209 -15.07 -10.22 2.96
C GLU A 209 -14.81 -8.96 2.14
N VAL A 210 -15.11 -7.78 2.69
CA VAL A 210 -14.97 -6.52 1.94
C VAL A 210 -13.51 -6.23 1.54
N TYR A 211 -12.53 -6.65 2.35
CA TYR A 211 -11.11 -6.42 2.05
C TYR A 211 -10.65 -7.26 0.85
N HIS A 212 -11.11 -8.50 0.76
CA HIS A 212 -10.85 -9.36 -0.39
C HIS A 212 -11.60 -8.90 -1.63
N ALA A 213 -12.86 -8.46 -1.47
CA ALA A 213 -13.65 -7.90 -2.56
C ALA A 213 -13.02 -6.61 -3.12
N TYR A 214 -12.49 -5.73 -2.26
CA TYR A 214 -11.74 -4.54 -2.68
C TYR A 214 -10.49 -4.90 -3.47
N ALA A 215 -9.65 -5.80 -2.94
CA ALA A 215 -8.44 -6.23 -3.62
C ALA A 215 -8.75 -6.83 -4.99
N GLU A 216 -9.73 -7.73 -5.06
CA GLU A 216 -10.15 -8.39 -6.31
C GLU A 216 -10.63 -7.41 -7.39
N ALA A 217 -11.38 -6.37 -6.98
CA ALA A 217 -11.87 -5.32 -7.86
C ALA A 217 -10.73 -4.45 -8.41
N LEU A 218 -9.66 -4.21 -7.65
CA LEU A 218 -8.51 -3.40 -8.06
C LEU A 218 -7.60 -4.17 -9.03
N TYR A 219 -7.76 -3.92 -10.32
CA TYR A 219 -7.02 -4.66 -11.35
C TYR A 219 -5.77 -3.95 -11.87
N SER A 220 -5.67 -2.63 -11.68
CA SER A 220 -4.47 -1.87 -12.05
C SER A 220 -4.16 -0.77 -11.05
N VAL A 221 -2.86 -0.66 -10.75
CA VAL A 221 -2.24 0.46 -10.03
C VAL A 221 -1.05 0.91 -10.87
N ASP A 222 -1.25 1.98 -11.63
CA ASP A 222 -0.25 2.52 -12.55
C ASP A 222 0.35 3.79 -11.98
N VAL A 223 1.67 3.79 -11.77
CA VAL A 223 2.41 4.94 -11.24
C VAL A 223 3.10 5.66 -12.39
N TYR A 224 2.69 6.90 -12.67
CA TYR A 224 3.28 7.77 -13.68
C TYR A 224 4.12 8.86 -13.01
N SER A 225 5.31 8.50 -12.52
CA SER A 225 6.18 9.41 -11.75
C SER A 225 6.50 10.71 -12.51
N GLU A 226 6.76 10.63 -13.82
CA GLU A 226 7.03 11.80 -14.68
C GLU A 226 5.83 12.75 -14.81
N LYS A 227 4.61 12.22 -14.68
CA LYS A 227 3.36 12.99 -14.69
C LYS A 227 2.90 13.38 -13.29
N GLN A 228 3.62 12.91 -12.26
CA GLN A 228 3.25 13.10 -10.86
C GLN A 228 1.82 12.60 -10.56
N GLU A 229 1.45 11.47 -11.17
CA GLU A 229 0.09 10.93 -11.16
C GLU A 229 0.10 9.41 -10.89
N ILE A 230 -0.94 8.94 -10.19
CA ILE A 230 -1.24 7.53 -10.02
C ILE A 230 -2.64 7.28 -10.60
N GLU A 231 -2.79 6.20 -11.37
CA GLU A 231 -4.09 5.75 -11.86
C GLU A 231 -4.48 4.42 -11.21
N LEU A 232 -5.65 4.40 -10.58
CA LEU A 232 -6.27 3.21 -10.02
C LEU A 232 -7.45 2.80 -10.89
N SER A 233 -7.46 1.54 -11.31
CA SER A 233 -8.54 1.00 -12.12
C SER A 233 -9.24 -0.17 -11.45
N PHE A 234 -10.56 -0.05 -11.32
CA PHE A 234 -11.43 -1.02 -10.67
C PHE A 234 -12.43 -1.61 -11.65
N GLU A 235 -12.72 -2.90 -11.45
CA GLU A 235 -13.84 -3.59 -12.06
C GLU A 235 -14.80 -4.02 -10.94
N LEU A 236 -16.04 -3.54 -10.99
CA LEU A 236 -17.07 -3.77 -9.99
C LEU A 236 -18.17 -4.68 -10.60
N PRO A 237 -18.21 -5.97 -10.25
CA PRO A 237 -19.24 -6.88 -10.74
C PRO A 237 -20.65 -6.49 -10.24
N ALA A 238 -21.68 -6.70 -11.04
CA ALA A 238 -23.06 -6.32 -10.72
C ALA A 238 -23.56 -6.98 -9.44
N ALA A 239 -23.22 -8.25 -9.20
CA ALA A 239 -23.54 -8.95 -7.96
C ALA A 239 -23.00 -8.25 -6.70
N LYS A 240 -21.82 -7.61 -6.80
CA LYS A 240 -21.19 -6.85 -5.70
C LYS A 240 -21.73 -5.43 -5.54
N VAL A 241 -22.53 -4.95 -6.48
CA VAL A 241 -23.35 -3.74 -6.32
C VAL A 241 -24.63 -4.06 -5.54
N ASP A 242 -25.26 -5.19 -5.87
CA ASP A 242 -26.57 -5.53 -5.31
C ASP A 242 -26.49 -5.95 -3.82
N THR A 243 -25.41 -6.62 -3.42
CA THR A 243 -25.25 -7.14 -2.05
C THR A 243 -24.06 -6.48 -1.34
N PRO A 244 -24.26 -5.84 -0.17
CA PRO A 244 -23.18 -5.40 0.69
C PRO A 244 -22.28 -6.58 1.10
N SER A 245 -20.98 -6.34 1.25
CA SER A 245 -20.04 -7.28 1.88
C SER A 245 -19.96 -7.00 3.38
N THR A 246 -19.56 -8.01 4.16
CA THR A 246 -19.32 -7.78 5.59
C THR A 246 -17.90 -7.26 5.85
N LYS A 247 -17.77 -6.45 6.91
CA LYS A 247 -16.52 -5.83 7.34
C LYS A 247 -16.37 -5.95 8.84
N GLY A 248 -15.28 -6.57 9.29
CA GLY A 248 -14.93 -6.63 10.71
C GLY A 248 -14.30 -5.33 11.18
N LYS A 249 -14.74 -4.85 12.33
CA LYS A 249 -14.13 -3.75 13.08
C LYS A 249 -13.94 -4.20 14.52
N LYS A 250 -13.02 -3.54 15.23
CA LYS A 250 -12.92 -3.66 16.68
C LYS A 250 -13.57 -2.43 17.32
N ASP A 251 -14.39 -2.63 18.35
CA ASP A 251 -14.88 -1.53 19.18
C ASP A 251 -13.78 -1.01 20.13
N GLU A 252 -14.12 -0.03 20.97
CA GLU A 252 -13.20 0.55 21.96
C GLU A 252 -12.72 -0.47 23.00
N GLU A 253 -13.48 -1.54 23.21
CA GLU A 253 -13.22 -2.63 24.16
C GLU A 253 -12.45 -3.79 23.51
N GLY A 254 -12.24 -3.73 22.19
CA GLY A 254 -11.53 -4.72 21.39
C GLY A 254 -12.40 -5.87 20.87
N ASN A 255 -13.72 -5.84 21.08
CA ASN A 255 -14.64 -6.84 20.56
C ASN A 255 -14.88 -6.64 19.06
N GLU A 256 -15.10 -7.76 18.36
CA GLU A 256 -15.38 -7.74 16.93
C GLU A 256 -16.82 -7.31 16.65
N ILE A 257 -16.98 -6.27 15.83
CA ILE A 257 -18.25 -5.79 15.27
C ILE A 257 -18.24 -6.07 13.77
N ILE A 258 -19.34 -6.62 13.26
CA ILE A 258 -19.53 -6.86 11.83
C ILE A 258 -20.47 -5.80 11.26
N ASP A 259 -19.97 -5.00 10.31
CA ASP A 259 -20.74 -4.03 9.55
C ASP A 259 -21.04 -4.55 8.14
N ASN A 260 -22.18 -4.15 7.58
CA ASN A 260 -22.48 -4.32 6.16
C ASN A 260 -22.04 -3.08 5.38
N VAL A 261 -21.20 -3.25 4.35
CA VAL A 261 -20.61 -2.15 3.57
C VAL A 261 -20.72 -2.46 2.09
N TYR A 262 -21.20 -1.50 1.29
CA TYR A 262 -21.15 -1.65 -0.17
C TYR A 262 -19.72 -1.53 -0.67
N LEU A 263 -19.35 -2.34 -1.67
CA LEU A 263 -17.99 -2.33 -2.21
C LEU A 263 -17.59 -0.96 -2.79
N LEU A 264 -18.52 -0.22 -3.42
CA LEU A 264 -18.26 1.13 -3.90
C LEU A 264 -17.87 2.09 -2.75
N ASP A 265 -18.54 1.99 -1.60
CA ASP A 265 -18.25 2.83 -0.44
C ASP A 265 -16.89 2.46 0.18
N GLU A 266 -16.53 1.17 0.20
CA GLU A 266 -15.18 0.75 0.60
C GLU A 266 -14.12 1.28 -0.37
N ILE A 267 -14.36 1.25 -1.69
CA ILE A 267 -13.44 1.82 -2.68
C ILE A 267 -13.22 3.30 -2.39
N PHE A 268 -14.28 4.09 -2.16
CA PHE A 268 -14.16 5.50 -1.80
C PHE A 268 -13.35 5.71 -0.52
N ASN A 269 -13.62 4.92 0.52
CA ASN A 269 -12.87 5.03 1.78
C ASN A 269 -11.38 4.70 1.61
N ARG A 270 -11.05 3.64 0.86
CA ARG A 270 -9.67 3.19 0.65
C ARG A 270 -8.88 4.14 -0.24
N THR A 271 -9.48 4.67 -1.31
CA THR A 271 -8.79 5.65 -2.18
C THR A 271 -8.61 7.00 -1.48
N TYR A 272 -9.56 7.41 -0.63
CA TYR A 272 -9.39 8.58 0.23
C TYR A 272 -8.24 8.39 1.22
N LYS A 273 -8.19 7.24 1.90
CA LYS A 273 -7.07 6.89 2.80
C LYS A 273 -5.74 6.94 2.05
N MET A 274 -5.66 6.34 0.87
CA MET A 274 -4.46 6.37 0.03
C MET A 274 -4.05 7.82 -0.32
N TYR A 275 -5.01 8.70 -0.60
CA TYR A 275 -4.72 10.12 -0.82
C TYR A 275 -4.20 10.81 0.45
N GLN A 276 -4.74 10.51 1.63
CA GLN A 276 -4.21 11.04 2.90
C GLN A 276 -2.75 10.60 3.12
N GLU A 277 -2.46 9.32 2.88
CA GLU A 277 -1.10 8.76 2.95
C GLU A 277 -0.18 9.41 1.91
N CYS A 278 -0.67 9.65 0.70
CA CYS A 278 0.06 10.39 -0.34
C CYS A 278 0.41 11.80 0.15
N VAL A 279 -0.57 12.60 0.58
CA VAL A 279 -0.35 13.97 1.08
C VAL A 279 0.67 13.98 2.22
N TYR A 280 0.55 13.05 3.17
CA TYR A 280 1.50 12.95 4.28
C TYR A 280 2.91 12.59 3.80
N CYS A 281 3.06 11.54 2.98
CA CYS A 281 4.36 11.05 2.53
C CYS A 281 5.08 12.03 1.60
N MET A 282 4.36 12.71 0.71
CA MET A 282 4.95 13.65 -0.26
C MET A 282 5.66 14.85 0.38
N ARG A 283 5.37 15.15 1.66
CA ARG A 283 6.09 16.16 2.46
C ARG A 283 7.58 15.85 2.61
N PHE A 284 7.96 14.58 2.47
CA PHE A 284 9.33 14.10 2.64
C PHE A 284 9.99 13.69 1.32
N PHE A 285 9.26 13.79 0.20
CA PHE A 285 9.78 13.51 -1.14
C PHE A 285 10.44 14.75 -1.75
N PRO A 286 11.52 14.57 -2.53
CA PRO A 286 12.00 15.59 -3.47
C PRO A 286 10.86 16.08 -4.37
N ALA A 287 10.83 17.39 -4.67
CA ALA A 287 9.71 18.04 -5.36
C ALA A 287 9.40 17.41 -6.74
N GLU A 288 10.43 16.93 -7.43
CA GLU A 288 10.34 16.26 -8.72
C GLU A 288 9.67 14.87 -8.65
N LEU A 289 9.69 14.21 -7.50
CA LEU A 289 9.06 12.90 -7.28
C LEU A 289 7.68 12.99 -6.64
N GLN A 290 7.23 14.19 -6.25
CA GLN A 290 5.97 14.34 -5.55
C GLN A 290 4.78 13.99 -6.44
N ILE A 291 3.95 13.04 -5.99
CA ILE A 291 2.66 12.73 -6.62
C ILE A 291 1.65 13.81 -6.24
N LYS A 292 0.97 14.35 -7.25
CA LYS A 292 0.00 15.44 -7.11
C LYS A 292 -1.44 15.01 -7.30
N THR A 293 -1.65 13.92 -8.05
CA THR A 293 -3.00 13.46 -8.41
C THR A 293 -3.09 11.95 -8.30
N ILE A 294 -4.18 11.47 -7.71
CA ILE A 294 -4.63 10.08 -7.81
C ILE A 294 -5.93 10.08 -8.62
N THR A 295 -5.90 9.47 -9.80
CA THR A 295 -7.05 9.29 -10.67
C THR A 295 -7.65 7.91 -10.44
N VAL A 296 -8.96 7.84 -10.21
CA VAL A 296 -9.68 6.59 -9.98
C VAL A 296 -10.69 6.38 -11.09
N LYS A 297 -10.73 5.17 -11.65
CA LYS A 297 -11.72 4.72 -12.63
C LYS A 297 -12.37 3.44 -12.16
N ILE A 298 -13.70 3.41 -12.11
CA ILE A 298 -14.48 2.24 -11.68
C ILE A 298 -15.45 1.88 -12.81
N ASN A 299 -15.25 0.70 -13.38
CA ASN A 299 -16.13 0.14 -14.40
C ASN A 299 -17.09 -0.84 -13.73
N VAL A 300 -18.41 -0.60 -13.86
CA VAL A 300 -19.42 -1.54 -13.37
C VAL A 300 -19.79 -2.49 -14.51
N VAL A 301 -19.61 -3.78 -14.28
CA VAL A 301 -19.71 -4.80 -15.32
C VAL A 301 -20.72 -5.88 -14.95
N ASP A 302 -21.34 -6.46 -15.98
CA ASP A 302 -22.11 -7.68 -15.87
C ASP A 302 -21.22 -8.86 -15.44
N ASP A 303 -21.72 -9.73 -14.55
CA ASP A 303 -20.93 -10.82 -13.96
C ASP A 303 -20.49 -11.86 -15.00
N ASP A 304 -21.34 -12.17 -15.99
CA ASP A 304 -21.08 -13.22 -16.98
C ASP A 304 -20.30 -12.69 -18.19
N THR A 305 -20.78 -11.60 -18.78
CA THR A 305 -20.25 -11.08 -20.05
C THR A 305 -19.10 -10.09 -19.85
N ARG A 306 -18.90 -9.59 -18.63
CA ARG A 306 -18.00 -8.47 -18.29
C ARG A 306 -18.25 -7.21 -19.10
N SER A 307 -19.43 -7.09 -19.72
CA SER A 307 -19.82 -5.92 -20.48
C SER A 307 -20.19 -4.78 -19.52
N PRO A 308 -19.86 -3.51 -19.83
CA PRO A 308 -20.27 -2.38 -19.00
C PRO A 308 -21.80 -2.26 -18.90
N ILE A 309 -22.34 -2.16 -17.69
CA ILE A 309 -23.78 -1.99 -17.43
C ILE A 309 -24.14 -0.62 -16.84
N HIS A 310 -23.12 0.11 -16.39
CA HIS A 310 -23.20 1.48 -15.93
C HIS A 310 -22.10 2.29 -16.62
N GLU A 311 -22.33 3.59 -16.76
CA GLU A 311 -21.28 4.53 -17.17
C GLU A 311 -20.12 4.53 -16.15
N PRO A 312 -18.85 4.65 -16.58
CA PRO A 312 -17.72 4.61 -15.65
C PRO A 312 -17.82 5.69 -14.58
N ILE A 313 -17.55 5.31 -13.33
CA ILE A 313 -17.44 6.26 -12.22
C ILE A 313 -15.97 6.67 -12.13
N GLY A 314 -15.68 7.94 -12.39
CA GLY A 314 -14.32 8.47 -12.41
C GLY A 314 -14.17 9.70 -11.54
N TYR A 315 -13.09 9.79 -10.77
CA TYR A 315 -12.79 10.96 -9.95
C TYR A 315 -11.28 11.17 -9.75
N GLN A 316 -10.90 12.41 -9.40
CA GLN A 316 -9.51 12.78 -9.15
C GLN A 316 -9.34 13.34 -7.75
N LEU A 317 -8.49 12.67 -6.96
CA LEU A 317 -8.01 13.13 -5.68
C LEU A 317 -6.74 13.95 -5.89
N LYS A 318 -6.86 15.24 -5.61
CA LYS A 318 -5.80 16.24 -5.69
C LYS A 318 -6.11 17.34 -4.68
N GLU A 319 -5.10 18.15 -4.36
CA GLU A 319 -5.30 19.29 -3.48
C GLU A 319 -6.37 20.24 -4.06
N ARG A 320 -7.42 20.50 -3.29
CA ARG A 320 -8.54 21.38 -3.63
C ARG A 320 -8.93 22.20 -2.40
N GLY A 321 -9.55 23.36 -2.63
CA GLY A 321 -10.27 24.07 -1.57
C GLY A 321 -9.49 25.16 -0.86
N TYR A 322 -8.37 25.68 -1.36
CA TYR A 322 -7.77 26.88 -0.75
C TYR A 322 -8.78 28.06 -0.72
N PRO A 323 -8.97 28.76 0.41
CA PRO A 323 -8.25 28.63 1.70
C PRO A 323 -8.90 27.68 2.73
N GLN A 324 -10.02 27.03 2.43
CA GLN A 324 -10.76 26.13 3.32
C GLN A 324 -10.59 24.64 2.96
N PHE A 325 -9.71 23.95 3.69
CA PHE A 325 -9.51 22.51 3.58
C PHE A 325 -10.47 21.76 4.52
N LEU A 326 -11.74 21.62 4.12
CA LEU A 326 -12.79 21.07 5.00
C LEU A 326 -13.30 19.69 4.61
N ALA A 327 -12.96 19.18 3.42
CA ALA A 327 -13.49 17.91 2.95
C ALA A 327 -12.72 16.72 3.54
N THR A 328 -13.41 15.91 4.33
CA THR A 328 -12.88 14.68 4.95
C THR A 328 -13.34 13.39 4.27
N THR A 329 -14.04 13.50 3.14
CA THR A 329 -14.59 12.35 2.39
C THR A 329 -14.49 12.58 0.88
N ILE A 330 -14.66 11.51 0.09
CA ILE A 330 -14.70 11.58 -1.38
C ILE A 330 -15.87 12.46 -1.84
N GLU A 331 -17.03 12.35 -1.22
CA GLU A 331 -18.21 13.16 -1.54
C GLU A 331 -17.93 14.65 -1.35
N GLY A 332 -17.24 15.02 -0.27
CA GLY A 332 -16.84 16.40 -0.01
C GLY A 332 -15.79 16.91 -0.99
N MET A 333 -14.82 16.08 -1.39
CA MET A 333 -13.71 16.49 -2.26
C MET A 333 -14.04 16.46 -3.75
N CYS A 334 -14.77 15.43 -4.16
CA CYS A 334 -14.99 15.01 -5.54
C CYS A 334 -16.47 14.94 -5.89
N GLY A 335 -17.38 15.45 -5.05
CA GLY A 335 -18.83 15.43 -5.28
C GLY A 335 -19.27 15.76 -6.71
N PRO A 336 -18.74 16.82 -7.35
CA PRO A 336 -19.05 17.12 -8.75
C PRO A 336 -18.61 16.05 -9.76
N ASP A 337 -17.50 15.35 -9.48
CA ASP A 337 -16.93 14.31 -10.35
C ASP A 337 -17.74 13.00 -10.27
N ILE A 338 -18.42 12.76 -9.15
CA ILE A 338 -19.22 11.55 -8.88
C ILE A 338 -20.72 11.83 -8.78
N MET A 339 -21.19 12.92 -9.39
CA MET A 339 -22.59 13.29 -9.41
C MET A 339 -23.31 12.69 -10.62
N PHE A 340 -24.41 12.00 -10.37
CA PHE A 340 -25.27 11.39 -11.38
C PHE A 340 -26.71 11.86 -11.18
N GLU A 341 -27.28 12.50 -12.21
CA GLU A 341 -28.64 13.05 -12.15
C GLU A 341 -28.91 13.93 -10.90
N GLY A 342 -27.91 14.74 -10.54
CA GLY A 342 -28.01 15.66 -9.40
C GLY A 342 -27.81 15.02 -8.02
N THR A 343 -27.48 13.72 -7.95
CA THR A 343 -27.20 13.03 -6.69
C THR A 343 -25.77 12.48 -6.70
N ILE A 344 -25.04 12.68 -5.59
CA ILE A 344 -23.73 12.05 -5.39
C ILE A 344 -23.92 10.54 -5.28
N ILE A 345 -23.22 9.77 -6.11
CA ILE A 345 -23.35 8.31 -6.09
C ILE A 345 -22.67 7.72 -4.85
N ASN A 346 -23.29 6.68 -4.31
CA ASN A 346 -22.75 5.76 -3.32
C ASN A 346 -23.26 4.35 -3.63
N GLY A 347 -22.86 3.34 -2.86
CA GLY A 347 -23.26 1.96 -3.11
C GLY A 347 -24.78 1.75 -3.17
N ALA A 348 -25.52 2.33 -2.22
CA ALA A 348 -26.98 2.22 -2.18
C ALA A 348 -27.66 2.89 -3.39
N ILE A 349 -27.17 4.04 -3.82
CA ILE A 349 -27.68 4.77 -4.99
C ILE A 349 -27.34 4.02 -6.28
N LEU A 350 -26.11 3.52 -6.42
CA LEU A 350 -25.70 2.74 -7.58
C LEU A 350 -26.60 1.49 -7.74
N LYS A 351 -26.88 0.78 -6.63
CA LYS A 351 -27.83 -0.34 -6.62
C LYS A 351 -29.20 0.06 -7.16
N GLN A 352 -29.79 1.13 -6.65
CA GLN A 352 -31.10 1.61 -7.12
C GLN A 352 -31.09 1.97 -8.61
N ARG A 353 -30.01 2.60 -9.09
CA ARG A 353 -29.87 3.00 -10.51
C ARG A 353 -29.82 1.79 -11.43
N ILE A 354 -29.02 0.78 -11.08
CA ILE A 354 -28.89 -0.45 -11.87
C ILE A 354 -30.24 -1.19 -11.91
N GLN A 355 -30.91 -1.35 -10.76
CA GLN A 355 -32.21 -2.02 -10.68
C GLN A 355 -33.29 -1.33 -11.55
N ARG A 356 -33.36 0.02 -11.54
CA ARG A 356 -34.30 0.78 -12.38
C ARG A 356 -34.08 0.49 -13.88
N ARG A 357 -32.83 0.46 -14.32
CA ARG A 357 -32.45 0.22 -15.73
C ARG A 357 -32.90 -1.15 -16.24
N PHE A 358 -32.79 -2.17 -15.39
CA PHE A 358 -33.28 -3.52 -15.69
C PHE A 358 -34.81 -3.60 -15.69
N THR A 359 -35.51 -2.88 -14.79
CA THR A 359 -36.99 -2.85 -14.81
C THR A 359 -37.57 -2.08 -16.01
N SER A 360 -36.89 -1.04 -16.49
CA SER A 360 -37.33 -0.25 -17.66
C SER A 360 -37.04 -0.91 -19.01
N SER A 361 -36.28 -2.02 -19.03
CA SER A 361 -35.93 -2.76 -20.27
C SER A 361 -36.75 -4.03 -20.47
N THR A 362 -37.61 -4.41 -19.54
CA THR A 362 -38.66 -5.42 -19.74
C THR A 362 -39.80 -4.82 -20.58
N PRO A 363 -40.10 -5.34 -21.79
CA PRO A 363 -41.25 -4.86 -22.55
C PRO A 363 -42.53 -5.21 -21.79
N THR A 364 -43.38 -4.22 -21.54
CA THR A 364 -44.80 -4.46 -21.25
C THR A 364 -45.39 -5.29 -22.38
N THR A 365 -45.70 -6.55 -22.07
CA THR A 365 -46.45 -7.49 -22.93
C THR A 365 -47.86 -7.01 -23.21
#